data_AF-X0TS40-F1
#
_entry.id   AF-X0TS40-F1
#
_cell.length_a   1.000
_cell.length_b   1.000
_cell.length_c   1.000
_cell.angle_alpha   90.00
_cell.angle_beta   90.00
_cell.angle_gamma   90.00
#
_symmetry.space_group_name_H-M   'P 1'
#
loop_
_entity.id
_entity.type
_entity.pdbx_description
1 polymer ?
#
loop_
_entity_poly.entity_id
_entity_poly.type
_entity_poly.pdbx_seq_one_letter_code
_entity_poly.pdbx_strand_id
1 'polypeptide(L)'
;MSLKEIFCQDKAISILQRARASGKLAHAYIFAGPEGVGKFKTAREWARLLLCKSPVIEKTDATEFADSCGSCQSCRLFEAGSHPDFNPIYKELLEFTKDGKGKKTPVDLPIDVIREFLIAKVPTRPMLSERKV
;
A
#
# COMPACT_ATOMS: atom_id res chain seq x y z
N MET A 1 2.78 -0.98 -13.27
CA MET A 1 3.43 -2.02 -12.46
C MET A 1 2.34 -2.86 -11.82
N SER A 2 2.51 -4.18 -11.77
CA SER A 2 1.48 -5.15 -11.37
C SER A 2 2.02 -6.14 -10.32
N LEU A 3 1.14 -6.74 -9.52
CA LEU A 3 1.50 -7.79 -8.56
C LEU A 3 2.12 -9.02 -9.24
N LYS A 4 1.74 -9.31 -10.48
CA LYS A 4 2.29 -10.41 -11.29
C LYS A 4 3.74 -10.20 -11.70
N GLU A 5 4.19 -8.95 -11.78
CA GLU A 5 5.55 -8.58 -12.18
C GLU A 5 6.56 -8.68 -11.03
N ILE A 6 6.20 -9.37 -9.94
CA ILE A 6 7.04 -9.60 -8.77
C ILE A 6 7.56 -11.04 -8.82
N PHE A 7 8.78 -11.19 -9.30
CA PHE A 7 9.41 -12.48 -9.50
C PHE A 7 9.83 -13.14 -8.18
N CYS A 8 9.73 -14.48 -8.14
CA CYS A 8 10.21 -15.32 -7.03
C CYS A 8 9.56 -15.04 -5.66
N GLN A 9 8.35 -14.47 -5.63
CA GLN A 9 7.59 -14.20 -4.40
C GLN A 9 6.25 -14.95 -4.35
N ASP A 10 6.15 -16.09 -5.04
CA ASP A 10 4.89 -16.82 -5.27
C ASP A 10 4.17 -17.20 -3.97
N LYS A 11 4.93 -17.64 -2.96
CA LYS A 11 4.37 -18.00 -1.65
C LYS A 11 3.76 -16.78 -0.95
N ALA A 12 4.44 -15.63 -0.94
CA ALA A 12 3.93 -14.41 -0.32
C ALA A 12 2.70 -13.88 -1.06
N ILE A 13 2.76 -13.83 -2.39
CA ILE A 13 1.65 -13.37 -3.23
C ILE A 13 0.43 -14.29 -3.07
N SER A 14 0.61 -15.61 -3.03
CA SER A 14 -0.50 -16.56 -2.84
C SER A 14 -1.22 -16.40 -1.49
N ILE A 15 -0.53 -15.97 -0.43
CA ILE A 15 -1.16 -15.65 0.87
C ILE A 15 -2.04 -14.42 0.73
N LEU A 16 -1.56 -13.36 0.07
CA LEU A 16 -2.32 -12.14 -0.18
C LEU A 16 -3.55 -12.41 -1.06
N GLN A 17 -3.38 -13.17 -2.15
CA GLN A 17 -4.48 -13.54 -3.05
C GLN A 17 -5.57 -14.33 -2.32
N ARG A 18 -5.20 -15.32 -1.49
CA ARG A 18 -6.16 -16.07 -0.67
C ARG A 18 -6.87 -15.20 0.36
N ALA A 19 -6.17 -14.26 0.99
CA ALA A 19 -6.78 -13.30 1.92
C ALA A 19 -7.82 -12.41 1.20
N ARG A 20 -7.54 -11.97 -0.03
CA ARG A 20 -8.49 -11.22 -0.86
C ARG A 20 -9.70 -12.05 -1.25
N ALA A 21 -9.48 -13.25 -1.77
CA ALA A 21 -10.53 -14.13 -2.28
C ALA A 21 -11.50 -14.57 -1.18
N SER A 22 -10.97 -14.85 0.03
CA SER A 22 -11.80 -15.21 1.19
C SER A 22 -12.53 -14.02 1.85
N GLY A 23 -12.23 -12.78 1.44
CA GLY A 23 -12.72 -11.57 2.11
C GLY A 23 -12.13 -11.34 3.51
N LYS A 24 -11.18 -12.16 3.95
CA LYS A 24 -10.56 -12.09 5.29
C LYS A 24 -9.22 -11.37 5.22
N LEU A 25 -9.28 -10.05 5.00
CA LEU A 25 -8.09 -9.20 4.98
C LEU A 25 -7.64 -8.86 6.41
N ALA A 26 -6.34 -8.99 6.68
CA ALA A 26 -5.76 -8.51 7.93
C ALA A 26 -5.66 -6.98 7.91
N HIS A 27 -5.74 -6.36 9.09
CA HIS A 27 -5.59 -4.92 9.24
C HIS A 27 -4.12 -4.46 9.14
N ALA A 28 -3.16 -5.37 9.30
CA ALA A 28 -1.74 -5.09 9.23
C ALA A 28 -0.98 -6.24 8.57
N TYR A 29 0.04 -5.89 7.79
CA TYR A 29 0.97 -6.82 7.16
C TYR A 29 2.41 -6.34 7.39
N ILE A 30 3.31 -7.27 7.69
CA ILE A 30 4.75 -7.01 7.78
C ILE A 30 5.43 -7.77 6.65
N PHE A 31 6.09 -7.03 5.76
CA PHE A 31 6.91 -7.59 4.69
C PHE A 31 8.37 -7.66 5.15
N ALA A 32 8.88 -8.87 5.38
CA ALA A 32 10.23 -9.11 5.87
C ALA A 32 11.08 -9.89 4.85
N GLY A 33 12.39 -9.63 4.83
CA GLY A 33 13.34 -10.27 3.92
C GLY A 33 14.55 -9.39 3.59
N PRO A 34 15.53 -9.91 2.84
CA PRO A 34 16.75 -9.19 2.45
C PRO A 34 16.48 -7.88 1.70
N GLU A 35 17.46 -6.98 1.68
CA GLU A 35 17.39 -5.79 0.84
C GLU A 35 17.29 -6.17 -0.65
N GLY A 36 16.56 -5.37 -1.44
CA GLY A 36 16.38 -5.62 -2.88
C GLY A 36 15.35 -6.69 -3.26
N VAL A 37 14.85 -7.51 -2.34
CA VAL A 37 13.90 -8.62 -2.64
C VAL A 37 12.50 -8.18 -3.12
N GLY A 38 12.21 -6.87 -3.12
CA GLY A 38 10.91 -6.35 -3.59
C GLY A 38 9.83 -6.19 -2.50
N LYS A 39 10.21 -6.08 -1.21
CA LYS A 39 9.28 -5.86 -0.09
C LYS A 39 8.38 -4.64 -0.30
N PHE A 40 8.99 -3.49 -0.57
CA PHE A 40 8.28 -2.23 -0.80
C PHE A 40 7.40 -2.32 -2.04
N LYS A 41 7.92 -2.90 -3.14
CA LYS A 41 7.16 -3.12 -4.38
C LYS A 41 5.91 -3.96 -4.12
N THR A 42 6.05 -5.07 -3.39
CA THR A 42 4.92 -5.94 -3.02
C THR A 42 3.90 -5.21 -2.15
N ALA A 43 4.34 -4.49 -1.13
CA ALA A 43 3.46 -3.70 -0.26
C ALA A 43 2.70 -2.63 -1.04
N ARG A 44 3.37 -1.92 -1.95
CA ARG A 44 2.79 -0.86 -2.78
C ARG A 44 1.76 -1.40 -3.76
N GLU A 45 2.07 -2.48 -4.50
CA GLU A 45 1.12 -3.05 -5.46
C GLU A 45 -0.05 -3.75 -4.76
N TRP A 46 0.18 -4.31 -3.56
CA TRP A 46 -0.91 -4.77 -2.70
C TRP A 46 -1.83 -3.61 -2.29
N ALA A 47 -1.28 -2.49 -1.80
CA ALA A 47 -2.06 -1.29 -1.48
C ALA A 47 -2.88 -0.80 -2.69
N ARG A 48 -2.26 -0.77 -3.87
CA ARG A 48 -2.92 -0.41 -5.13
C ARG A 48 -4.10 -1.32 -5.45
N LEU A 49 -3.94 -2.64 -5.30
CA LEU A 49 -5.03 -3.60 -5.50
C LEU A 49 -6.16 -3.40 -4.47
N LEU A 50 -5.82 -3.14 -3.21
CA LEU A 50 -6.80 -2.91 -2.14
C LEU A 50 -7.64 -1.64 -2.35
N LEU A 51 -7.06 -0.61 -2.98
CA LEU A 51 -7.71 0.67 -3.30
C LEU A 51 -8.38 0.67 -4.68
N CYS A 52 -8.15 -0.34 -5.51
CA CYS A 52 -8.69 -0.41 -6.86
C CYS A 52 -10.21 -0.62 -6.84
N LYS A 53 -10.95 0.22 -7.59
CA LYS A 53 -12.42 0.13 -7.69
C LYS A 53 -12.91 -1.03 -8.55
N SER A 54 -12.08 -1.50 -9.49
CA SER A 54 -12.47 -2.54 -10.44
C SER A 54 -11.26 -3.46 -10.67
N PRO A 55 -10.86 -4.28 -9.68
CA PRO A 55 -9.73 -5.17 -9.83
C PRO A 55 -9.98 -6.17 -10.98
N VAL A 56 -8.92 -6.48 -11.72
CA VAL A 56 -8.93 -7.53 -12.75
C VAL A 56 -8.75 -8.86 -12.04
N ILE A 57 -9.63 -9.81 -12.33
CA ILE A 57 -9.58 -11.14 -11.75
C ILE A 57 -9.43 -12.12 -12.91
N GLU A 58 -8.28 -12.77 -12.97
CA GLU A 58 -8.02 -13.83 -13.92
C GLU A 58 -8.30 -15.17 -13.27
N LYS A 59 -9.23 -15.92 -13.85
CA LYS A 59 -9.59 -17.26 -13.42
C LYS A 59 -8.99 -18.26 -14.40
N THR A 60 -8.11 -19.11 -13.90
CA THR A 60 -7.65 -20.33 -14.59
C THR A 60 -8.23 -21.54 -13.86
N ASP A 61 -8.24 -22.70 -14.52
CA ASP A 61 -8.85 -23.94 -13.99
C ASP A 61 -8.31 -24.36 -12.60
N ALA A 62 -7.14 -23.86 -12.20
CA ALA A 62 -6.51 -24.17 -10.91
C ALA A 62 -6.33 -22.96 -9.97
N THR A 63 -6.38 -21.72 -10.45
CA THR A 63 -6.06 -20.53 -9.63
C THR A 63 -6.82 -19.27 -10.05
N GLU A 64 -7.28 -18.51 -9.04
CA GLU A 64 -7.82 -17.15 -9.19
C GLU A 64 -6.73 -16.14 -8.78
N PHE A 65 -6.44 -15.18 -9.66
CA PHE A 65 -5.46 -14.12 -9.40
C PHE A 65 -6.10 -12.75 -9.60
N ALA A 66 -6.09 -11.94 -8.54
CA ALA A 66 -6.57 -10.57 -8.58
C ALA A 66 -5.41 -9.57 -8.73
N ASP A 67 -5.58 -8.57 -9.60
CA ASP A 67 -4.65 -7.46 -9.75
C ASP A 67 -5.40 -6.13 -9.91
N SER A 68 -4.70 -5.02 -9.69
CA SER A 68 -5.24 -3.69 -9.94
C SER A 68 -5.46 -3.48 -11.44
N CYS A 69 -6.52 -2.78 -11.85
CA CYS A 69 -6.79 -2.58 -13.28
C CYS A 69 -5.88 -1.56 -13.97
N GLY A 70 -5.15 -0.74 -13.20
CA GLY A 70 -4.28 0.31 -13.72
C GLY A 70 -5.00 1.51 -14.35
N SER A 71 -6.28 1.39 -14.72
CA SER A 71 -6.98 2.39 -15.55
C SER A 71 -8.08 3.16 -14.84
N CYS A 72 -8.59 2.69 -13.69
CA CYS A 72 -9.62 3.41 -12.93
C CYS A 72 -9.07 4.69 -12.28
N GLN A 73 -9.96 5.62 -11.90
CA GLN A 73 -9.56 6.89 -11.27
C GLN A 73 -8.67 6.69 -10.04
N SER A 74 -9.01 5.72 -9.17
CA SER A 74 -8.20 5.36 -8.01
C SER A 74 -6.78 4.91 -8.44
N CYS A 75 -6.66 3.98 -9.38
CA CYS A 75 -5.35 3.54 -9.88
C CYS A 75 -4.53 4.66 -10.53
N ARG A 76 -5.16 5.63 -11.21
CA ARG A 76 -4.47 6.79 -11.80
C ARG A 76 -3.95 7.74 -10.72
N LEU A 77 -4.76 8.05 -9.71
CA LEU A 77 -4.35 8.90 -8.59
C LEU A 77 -3.26 8.23 -7.74
N PHE A 78 -3.33 6.91 -7.60
CA PHE A 78 -2.31 6.12 -6.91
C PHE A 78 -0.96 6.22 -7.63
N GLU A 79 -0.94 6.04 -8.96
CA GLU A 79 0.29 6.16 -9.74
C GLU A 79 0.83 7.61 -9.75
N ALA A 80 -0.06 8.60 -9.71
CA ALA A 80 0.31 10.01 -9.61
C ALA A 80 0.80 10.43 -8.21
N GLY A 81 0.75 9.54 -7.20
CA GLY A 81 1.15 9.82 -5.83
C GLY A 81 0.20 10.74 -5.06
N SER A 82 -1.02 10.94 -5.55
CA SER A 82 -2.01 11.90 -4.99
C SER A 82 -3.31 11.22 -4.51
N HIS A 83 -3.27 9.91 -4.28
CA HIS A 83 -4.44 9.17 -3.82
C HIS A 83 -4.79 9.53 -2.36
N PRO A 84 -6.00 10.06 -2.08
CA PRO A 84 -6.36 10.58 -0.75
C PRO A 84 -6.41 9.50 0.34
N ASP A 85 -6.71 8.26 -0.03
CA ASP A 85 -6.79 7.13 0.89
C ASP A 85 -5.51 6.29 0.96
N PHE A 86 -4.42 6.74 0.33
CA PHE A 86 -3.10 6.09 0.44
C PHE A 86 -2.14 7.03 1.17
N ASN A 87 -1.60 6.59 2.30
CA ASN A 87 -0.74 7.40 3.16
C ASN A 87 0.65 6.76 3.28
N PRO A 88 1.58 7.01 2.32
CA PRO A 88 2.94 6.54 2.45
C PRO A 88 3.63 7.31 3.58
N ILE A 89 4.17 6.58 4.56
CA ILE A 89 4.89 7.16 5.70
C ILE A 89 6.38 6.87 5.56
N TYR A 90 7.18 7.92 5.59
CA TYR A 90 8.63 7.88 5.51
C TYR A 90 9.23 9.02 6.33
N LYS A 91 10.51 8.91 6.67
CA LYS A 91 11.17 9.78 7.67
C LYS A 91 11.36 11.23 7.22
N GLU A 92 11.42 11.45 5.91
CA GLU A 92 11.56 12.78 5.30
C GLU A 92 10.32 13.65 5.56
N LEU A 93 9.16 13.06 5.84
CA LEU A 93 7.94 13.80 6.22
C LEU A 93 8.11 14.67 7.47
N LEU A 94 9.18 14.48 8.24
CA LEU A 94 9.52 15.34 9.37
C LEU A 94 9.50 16.83 8.97
N GLU A 95 9.97 17.17 7.77
CA GLU A 95 10.02 18.56 7.30
C GLU A 95 8.64 19.25 7.23
N PHE A 96 7.58 18.46 7.12
CA PHE A 96 6.19 18.90 7.03
C PHE A 96 5.43 18.81 8.36
N THR A 97 6.06 18.30 9.42
CA THR A 97 5.48 18.31 10.77
C THR A 97 5.59 19.70 11.41
N LYS A 98 4.75 19.99 12.40
CA LYS A 98 4.76 21.29 13.11
C LYS A 98 6.12 21.59 13.74
N ASP A 99 6.73 20.58 14.36
CA ASP A 99 7.97 20.70 15.13
C ASP A 99 9.23 20.32 14.33
N GLY A 100 9.07 19.82 13.10
CA GLY A 100 10.17 19.28 12.28
C GLY A 100 10.66 20.20 11.17
N LYS A 101 10.03 21.35 10.95
CA LYS A 101 10.40 22.29 9.89
C LYS A 101 11.85 22.76 10.03
N GLY A 102 12.65 22.52 8.99
CA GLY A 102 14.07 22.90 8.93
C GLY A 102 15.03 21.98 9.69
N LYS A 103 14.55 20.87 10.28
CA LYS A 103 15.42 19.85 10.88
C LYS A 103 16.01 18.95 9.79
N LYS A 104 17.20 18.41 10.04
CA LYS A 104 17.80 17.39 9.15
C LYS A 104 17.00 16.09 9.21
N THR A 105 16.94 15.38 8.09
CA THR A 105 16.31 14.06 8.01
C THR A 105 17.03 13.08 8.96
N PRO A 106 16.31 12.47 9.91
CA PRO A 106 16.90 11.55 10.88
C PRO A 106 17.22 10.18 10.25
N VAL A 107 17.91 9.34 11.02
CA VAL A 107 18.12 7.93 10.66
C VAL A 107 16.86 7.13 10.98
N ASP A 108 16.33 7.31 12.18
CA ASP A 108 15.11 6.67 12.67
C ASP A 108 13.84 7.40 12.24
N LEU A 109 12.70 6.71 12.33
CA LEU A 109 11.39 7.29 12.05
C LEU A 109 10.88 8.10 13.26
N PRO A 110 10.71 9.42 13.16
CA PRO A 110 10.29 10.25 14.30
C PRO A 110 8.85 9.98 14.72
N ILE A 111 8.57 10.11 16.02
CA ILE A 111 7.22 9.94 16.56
C ILE A 111 6.22 10.97 16.02
N ASP A 112 6.67 12.20 15.73
CA ASP A 112 5.80 13.27 15.24
C ASP A 112 5.27 12.95 13.84
N VAL A 113 6.10 12.31 12.99
CA VAL A 113 5.68 11.82 11.68
C VAL A 113 4.54 10.81 11.83
N ILE A 114 4.67 9.84 12.75
CA ILE A 114 3.62 8.86 13.02
C ILE A 114 2.34 9.53 13.54
N ARG A 115 2.45 10.44 14.50
CA ARG A 115 1.29 11.09 15.11
C ARG A 115 0.51 11.92 14.09
N GLU A 116 1.21 12.73 13.29
CA GLU A 116 0.58 13.68 12.38
C GLU A 116 0.13 13.03 11.06
N PHE A 117 0.95 12.13 10.48
CA PHE A 117 0.66 11.57 9.15
C PHE A 117 -0.03 10.20 9.19
N LEU A 118 0.09 9.43 10.27
CA LEU A 118 -0.63 8.16 10.42
C LEU A 118 -1.83 8.32 11.37
N ILE A 119 -1.59 8.55 12.66
CA ILE A 119 -2.63 8.46 13.69
C ILE A 119 -3.73 9.50 13.47
N ALA A 120 -3.39 10.76 13.19
CA ALA A 120 -4.38 11.81 12.95
C ALA A 120 -5.19 11.58 11.66
N LYS A 121 -4.66 10.81 10.71
CA LYS A 121 -5.34 10.47 9.45
C LYS A 121 -6.29 9.28 9.62
N VAL A 122 -5.97 8.27 10.44
CA VAL A 122 -6.80 7.06 10.62
C VAL A 122 -8.30 7.32 10.86
N PRO A 123 -8.74 8.27 11.72
CA PRO A 123 -10.16 8.45 12.00
C PRO A 123 -10.95 9.08 10.84
N THR A 124 -10.29 9.66 9.83
CA THR A 124 -11.01 10.26 8.69
C THR A 124 -11.58 9.16 7.81
N ARG A 125 -12.84 9.32 7.38
CA ARG A 125 -13.47 8.39 6.45
C ARG A 125 -12.69 8.35 5.11
N PRO A 126 -12.61 7.18 4.46
CA PRO A 126 -12.12 7.09 3.10
C PRO A 126 -12.90 8.05 2.18
N MET A 127 -12.20 8.74 1.28
CA MET A 127 -12.81 9.70 0.36
C MET A 127 -13.17 9.08 -0.98
N LEU A 128 -12.31 8.21 -1.54
CA LEU A 128 -12.47 7.69 -2.89
C LEU A 128 -12.70 6.18 -2.92
N SER A 129 -11.99 5.45 -2.06
CA SER A 129 -11.98 3.98 -1.99
C SER A 129 -12.79 3.49 -0.79
N GLU A 130 -13.06 2.18 -0.72
CA GLU A 130 -13.81 1.59 0.42
C GLU A 130 -13.00 1.60 1.73
N ARG A 131 -11.69 1.80 1.65
CA ARG A 131 -10.75 1.66 2.75
C ARG A 131 -9.56 2.60 2.58
N LYS A 132 -8.80 2.78 3.67
CA LYS A 132 -7.53 3.51 3.68
C LYS A 132 -6.37 2.53 3.84
N VAL A 133 -5.25 2.88 3.22
CA VAL A 133 -3.98 2.13 3.30
C VAL A 133 -2.85 3.09 3.65
#